data_AF-A0A9J6FYN0-F1
#
_entry.id   AF-A0A9J6FYN0-F1
#
_cell.length_a   1.000
_cell.length_b   1.000
_cell.length_c   1.000
_cell.angle_alpha   90.00
_cell.angle_beta   90.00
_cell.angle_gamma   90.00
#
_symmetry.space_group_name_H-M   'P 1'
#
loop_
_entity.id
_entity.type
_entity.pdbx_description
1 polymer ?
#
loop_
_entity_poly.entity_id
_entity_poly.type
_entity_poly.pdbx_seq_one_letter_code
_entity_poly.pdbx_strand_id
1 'polypeptide(L)'
;MKHKFMEKIRDIGVVNIEMEAAEFAAMCHLAGVKGAVVCVTLLDRLEGDQIDADHEKMVDWQNRPQELALQFICSRLDRAPANKKTESN
;
A
#
# COMPACT_ATOMS: atom_id res chain seq x y z
N MET A 1 22.35 -15.09 4.37
CA MET A 1 22.46 -13.85 3.55
C MET A 1 21.05 -13.38 3.20
N LYS A 2 20.80 -12.06 3.29
CA LYS A 2 19.49 -11.40 3.06
C LYS A 2 18.73 -11.95 1.86
N HIS A 3 19.39 -12.07 0.71
CA HIS A 3 18.75 -12.46 -0.55
C HIS A 3 17.99 -13.79 -0.46
N LYS A 4 18.61 -14.82 0.12
CA LYS A 4 17.97 -16.13 0.33
C LYS A 4 16.72 -16.06 1.21
N PHE A 5 16.71 -15.14 2.19
CA PHE A 5 15.53 -14.91 3.03
C PHE A 5 14.43 -14.20 2.24
N MET A 6 14.78 -13.19 1.45
CA MET A 6 13.83 -12.46 0.59
C MET A 6 13.18 -13.37 -0.46
N GLU A 7 13.97 -14.24 -1.10
CA GLU A 7 13.44 -15.26 -2.01
C GLU A 7 12.50 -16.22 -1.28
N LYS A 8 12.91 -16.73 -0.12
CA LYS A 8 12.06 -17.61 0.69
C LYS A 8 10.71 -16.98 1.04
N ILE A 9 10.67 -15.71 1.46
CA ILE A 9 9.40 -15.05 1.82
C ILE A 9 8.54 -14.76 0.59
N ARG A 10 9.15 -14.42 -0.55
CA ARG A 10 8.44 -14.28 -1.82
C ARG A 10 7.81 -15.60 -2.24
N ASP A 11 8.55 -16.71 -2.12
CA ASP A 11 8.09 -18.04 -2.52
C ASP A 11 6.90 -18.55 -1.67
N ILE A 12 6.70 -18.01 -0.45
CA ILE A 12 5.50 -18.27 0.37
C ILE A 12 4.39 -17.22 0.20
N GLY A 13 4.53 -16.30 -0.76
CA GLY A 13 3.50 -15.33 -1.14
C GLY A 13 3.59 -13.96 -0.47
N VAL A 14 4.69 -13.63 0.24
CA VAL A 14 4.88 -12.27 0.77
C VAL A 14 5.21 -11.32 -0.39
N VAL A 15 4.39 -10.28 -0.56
CA VAL A 15 4.53 -9.31 -1.66
C VAL A 15 5.05 -7.93 -1.23
N ASN A 16 5.01 -7.62 0.07
CA ASN A 16 5.54 -6.38 0.65
C ASN A 16 5.97 -6.59 2.11
N ILE A 17 6.64 -5.58 2.69
CA ILE A 17 7.09 -5.57 4.08
C ILE A 17 6.77 -4.18 4.66
N GLU A 18 6.09 -4.15 5.80
CA GLU A 18 5.75 -2.96 6.59
C GLU A 18 5.78 -3.34 8.10
N MET A 19 5.30 -2.48 9.00
CA MET A 19 5.53 -2.66 10.45
C MET A 19 4.26 -2.65 11.31
N GLU A 20 3.07 -2.50 10.72
CA GLU A 20 1.83 -2.21 11.44
C GLU A 20 0.72 -3.27 11.22
N ALA A 21 0.73 -3.99 10.09
CA ALA A 21 -0.40 -4.82 9.66
C ALA A 21 -0.70 -5.98 10.60
N ALA A 22 0.33 -6.57 11.21
CA ALA A 22 0.16 -7.73 12.09
C ALA A 22 -0.65 -7.37 13.35
N GLU A 23 -0.29 -6.27 14.03
CA GLU A 23 -0.99 -5.80 15.22
C GLU A 23 -2.37 -5.25 14.85
N PHE A 24 -2.47 -4.46 13.77
CA PHE A 24 -3.73 -3.93 13.28
C PHE A 24 -4.76 -5.05 12.99
N ALA A 25 -4.35 -6.10 12.26
CA ALA A 25 -5.23 -7.22 11.93
C ALA A 25 -5.66 -7.99 13.18
N ALA A 26 -4.75 -8.21 14.13
CA ALA A 26 -5.07 -8.88 15.40
C ALA A 26 -6.10 -8.09 16.22
N MET A 27 -5.93 -6.77 16.33
CA MET A 27 -6.88 -5.90 17.04
C MET A 27 -8.24 -5.86 16.35
N CYS A 28 -8.29 -5.73 15.02
CA CYS A 28 -9.55 -5.74 14.28
C CYS A 28 -10.31 -7.06 14.46
N HIS A 29 -9.60 -8.18 14.40
CA HIS A 29 -10.16 -9.50 14.64
C HIS A 29 -10.75 -9.62 16.05
N LEU A 30 -9.99 -9.21 17.07
CA LEU A 30 -10.42 -9.26 18.46
C LEU A 30 -11.66 -8.39 18.73
N ALA A 31 -11.72 -7.21 18.13
CA ALA A 31 -12.84 -6.27 18.29
C ALA A 31 -14.07 -6.63 17.42
N GLY A 32 -13.98 -7.66 16.56
CA GLY A 32 -15.07 -8.03 15.65
C GLY A 32 -15.34 -7.02 14.54
N VAL A 33 -14.34 -6.20 14.19
CA VAL A 33 -14.45 -5.18 13.13
C VAL A 33 -13.74 -5.64 11.86
N LYS A 34 -14.33 -5.33 10.70
CA LYS A 34 -13.69 -5.60 9.41
C LYS A 34 -12.57 -4.59 9.17
N GLY A 35 -11.32 -5.04 9.25
CA GLY A 35 -10.13 -4.26 8.92
C GLY A 35 -9.52 -4.66 7.58
N ALA A 36 -8.88 -3.70 6.90
CA ALA A 36 -8.08 -3.94 5.70
C ALA A 36 -6.83 -3.04 5.75
N VAL A 37 -5.73 -3.53 5.19
CA VAL A 37 -4.48 -2.78 5.04
C VAL A 37 -4.21 -2.58 3.56
N VAL A 38 -3.93 -1.34 3.17
CA VAL A 38 -3.61 -0.96 1.79
C VAL A 38 -2.30 -0.19 1.81
N CYS A 39 -1.24 -0.79 1.27
CA CYS A 39 0.09 -0.22 1.20
C CYS A 39 0.53 -0.02 -0.26
N VAL A 40 1.40 0.96 -0.47
CA VAL A 40 2.19 1.08 -1.69
C VAL A 40 3.61 0.56 -1.43
N THR A 41 4.23 -0.06 -2.43
CA THR A 41 5.64 -0.45 -2.39
C THR A 41 6.52 0.69 -2.90
N LEU A 42 7.48 1.14 -2.10
CA LEU A 42 8.38 2.24 -2.45
C LEU A 42 9.71 1.78 -3.06
N LEU A 43 10.03 0.49 -2.97
CA LEU A 43 11.20 -0.14 -3.56
C LEU A 43 10.99 -1.65 -3.69
N ASP A 44 11.75 -2.28 -4.60
CA ASP A 44 11.91 -3.73 -4.62
C ASP A 44 13.12 -4.14 -3.77
N ARG A 45 12.85 -4.89 -2.69
CA ARG A 45 13.89 -5.35 -1.74
C ARG A 45 14.82 -6.42 -2.31
N LEU A 46 14.46 -7.04 -3.44
CA LEU A 46 15.33 -7.95 -4.19
C LEU A 46 16.39 -7.16 -4.98
N GLU A 47 16.03 -5.98 -5.46
CA GLU A 47 16.92 -5.11 -6.25
C GLU A 47 17.77 -4.16 -5.39
N GLY A 48 17.32 -3.82 -4.18
CA GLY A 48 18.05 -2.89 -3.33
C GLY A 48 17.55 -2.76 -1.89
N ASP A 49 18.16 -1.83 -1.15
CA ASP A 49 17.72 -1.44 0.20
C ASP A 49 17.48 0.07 0.34
N GLN A 50 17.88 0.86 -0.66
CA GLN A 50 17.70 2.30 -0.69
C GLN A 50 16.65 2.65 -1.74
N ILE A 51 15.85 3.68 -1.45
CA ILE A 51 14.89 4.24 -2.39
C ILE A 51 15.67 5.19 -3.31
N ASP A 52 15.56 5.00 -4.62
CA ASP A 52 16.22 5.80 -5.65
C ASP A 52 15.24 6.70 -6.43
N ALA A 53 13.94 6.60 -6.16
CA ALA A 53 12.92 7.43 -6.78
C ALA A 53 13.03 8.89 -6.33
N ASP A 54 12.84 9.82 -7.27
CA ASP A 54 12.77 11.24 -6.97
C ASP A 54 11.51 11.59 -6.13
N HIS A 55 11.51 12.82 -5.61
CA HIS A 55 10.46 13.31 -4.74
C HIS A 55 9.07 13.28 -5.39
N GLU A 56 8.95 13.68 -6.66
CA GLU A 56 7.65 13.75 -7.35
C GLU A 56 7.05 12.35 -7.52
N LYS A 57 7.87 11.38 -7.93
CA LYS A 57 7.48 9.97 -8.06
C LYS A 57 7.09 9.36 -6.72
N MET A 58 7.84 9.68 -5.66
CA MET A 58 7.52 9.23 -4.30
C MET A 58 6.18 9.77 -3.80
N VAL A 59 5.88 11.04 -4.10
CA VAL A 59 4.58 11.65 -3.75
C VAL A 59 3.44 10.97 -4.52
N ASP A 60 3.58 10.74 -5.83
CA ASP A 60 2.59 10.00 -6.61
C ASP A 60 2.30 8.63 -6.00
N TRP A 61 3.34 7.86 -5.69
CA TRP A 61 3.19 6.53 -5.09
C TRP A 61 2.45 6.55 -3.77
N GLN A 62 2.81 7.49 -2.87
CA GLN A 62 2.19 7.63 -1.56
C GLN A 62 0.70 8.03 -1.63
N ASN A 63 0.26 8.67 -2.71
CA ASN A 63 -1.16 9.02 -2.90
C ASN A 63 -2.01 7.80 -3.31
N ARG A 64 -1.43 6.80 -3.97
CA ARG A 64 -2.19 5.66 -4.53
C ARG A 64 -3.04 4.89 -3.50
N PRO A 65 -2.57 4.55 -2.28
CA PRO A 65 -3.41 3.90 -1.28
C PRO A 65 -4.61 4.75 -0.85
N GLN A 66 -4.42 6.07 -0.74
CA GLN A 66 -5.48 7.01 -0.35
C GLN A 66 -6.53 7.13 -1.45
N GLU A 67 -6.10 7.20 -2.71
CA GLU A 67 -7.00 7.23 -3.86
C GLU A 67 -7.83 5.95 -3.96
N LEU A 68 -7.21 4.78 -3.77
CA LEU A 68 -7.91 3.50 -3.77
C LEU A 68 -8.92 3.41 -2.62
N ALA A 69 -8.53 3.82 -1.41
CA ALA A 69 -9.42 3.85 -0.26
C ALA A 69 -10.61 4.80 -0.50
N LEU A 70 -10.38 5.99 -1.07
CA LEU A 70 -11.42 6.93 -1.43
C LEU A 70 -12.38 6.35 -2.47
N GLN A 71 -11.86 5.71 -3.53
CA GLN A 71 -12.70 5.07 -4.55
C GLN A 71 -13.58 3.98 -3.95
N PHE A 72 -13.04 3.14 -3.06
CA PHE A 72 -13.80 2.11 -2.35
C PHE A 72 -14.92 2.72 -1.51
N ILE A 73 -14.63 3.77 -0.73
CA ILE A 73 -15.62 4.48 0.09
C ILE A 73 -16.72 5.09 -0.78
N CYS A 74 -16.35 5.80 -1.85
CA CYS A 74 -17.28 6.40 -2.80
C CYS A 74 -18.20 5.37 -3.43
N SER A 75 -17.64 4.24 -3.89
CA SER A 75 -18.41 3.12 -4.43
C SER A 75 -19.38 2.55 -3.39
N ARG A 76 -18.98 2.46 -2.11
CA ARG A 76 -19.84 1.91 -1.05
C ARG A 76 -20.97 2.83 -0.62
N LEU A 77 -20.81 4.14 -0.85
CA LEU A 77 -21.76 5.20 -0.53
C LEU A 77 -22.59 5.66 -1.74
N ASP A 78 -22.45 5.02 -2.89
CA ASP A 78 -23.06 5.43 -4.17
C ASP A 78 -22.77 6.90 -4.54
N ARG A 79 -21.53 7.34 -4.30
CA ARG A 79 -21.04 8.69 -4.63
C ARG A 79 -19.98 8.61 -5.71
N ALA A 80 -19.96 9.60 -6.60
CA ALA A 80 -18.82 9.77 -7.49
C ALA A 80 -17.58 10.20 -6.67
N PRO A 81 -16.39 9.65 -6.93
CA PRO A 81 -15.16 10.23 -6.40
C PRO A 81 -15.02 11.66 -6.93
N ALA A 82 -14.50 12.58 -6.11
CA ALA A 82 -14.27 13.94 -6.56
C ALA A 82 -13.38 13.92 -7.82
N ASN A 83 -13.83 14.53 -8.91
CA ASN A 83 -13.04 14.64 -10.13
C ASN A 83 -11.69 15.27 -9.79
N LYS A 84 -10.59 14.53 -10.03
CA LYS A 84 -9.28 15.17 -10.17
C LYS A 84 -9.47 16.26 -11.22
N LYS A 85 -9.21 17.52 -10.87
CA LYS A 85 -9.13 18.58 -11.88
C LYS A 85 -8.12 18.07 -12.90
N THR A 86 -8.58 17.86 -14.13
CA THR A 86 -7.71 17.77 -15.29
C THR A 86 -6.87 19.04 -15.26
N GLU A 87 -5.59 18.90 -14.91
CA GLU A 87 -4.60 19.93 -15.21
C GLU A 87 -4.56 20.02 -16.73
N SER A 88 -5.31 20.98 -17.25
CA SER A 88 -5.19 21.48 -18.61
C SER A 88 -3.80 22.11 -18.74
N ASN A 89 -3.01 21.56 -19.68
CA ASN A 89 -1.79 22.08 -20.32
C ASN A 89 -1.06 23.26 -19.66
#